data_AF-A0A496N5A9-F1
#
_entry.id   AF-A0A496N5A9-F1
#
_cell.length_a   1.000
_cell.length_b   1.000
_cell.length_c   1.000
_cell.angle_alpha   90.00
_cell.angle_beta   90.00
_cell.angle_gamma   90.00
#
_symmetry.space_group_name_H-M   'P 1'
#
loop_
_entity.id
_entity.type
_entity.pdbx_description
1 polymer ?
#
loop_
_entity_poly.entity_id
_entity_poly.type
_entity_poly.pdbx_seq_one_letter_code
_entity_poly.pdbx_strand_id
1 'polypeptide(L)' 'MAKKQKNLAYQDPHYQQEVEKYDNPIPSREFILNVIRENNAPMNREEILTALSIHDEKQIEGVRRRLRAMEN' A
#
# COMPACT_ATOMS: atom_id res chain seq x y z
N MET A 1 0.24 -13.59 19.66
CA MET A 1 -0.62 -12.39 19.70
C MET A 1 -0.86 -11.94 18.27
N ALA A 2 -1.98 -12.33 17.66
CA ALA A 2 -2.30 -11.97 16.28
C ALA A 2 -2.68 -10.48 16.24
N LYS A 3 -1.77 -9.64 15.74
CA LYS A 3 -1.94 -8.19 15.68
C LYS A 3 -3.18 -7.87 14.83
N LYS A 4 -4.11 -7.11 15.43
CA LYS A 4 -5.28 -6.51 14.79
C LYS A 4 -4.93 -6.03 13.38
N GLN A 5 -5.65 -6.53 12.37
CA GLN A 5 -5.79 -5.92 11.05
C GLN A 5 -6.38 -4.52 11.21
N LYS A 6 -5.55 -3.55 11.59
CA LYS A 6 -5.85 -2.13 11.47
C LYS A 6 -5.62 -1.81 10.01
N ASN A 7 -6.63 -1.36 9.27
CA ASN A 7 -6.47 -0.85 7.91
C ASN A 7 -5.28 0.12 7.84
N LEU A 8 -4.13 -0.35 7.37
CA LEU A 8 -2.90 0.45 7.33
C LEU A 8 -3.02 1.59 6.33
N ALA A 9 -3.85 1.45 5.29
CA ALA A 9 -4.10 2.49 4.31
C ALA A 9 -4.53 3.85 4.92
N TYR A 10 -5.25 3.86 6.06
CA TYR A 10 -5.64 5.12 6.72
C TYR A 10 -4.52 5.77 7.55
N GLN A 11 -3.40 5.09 7.73
CA GLN A 11 -2.21 5.66 8.39
C GLN A 11 -1.30 6.40 7.41
N ASP A 12 -1.59 6.32 6.11
CA ASP A 12 -0.90 7.08 5.09
C ASP A 12 -1.32 8.56 5.16
N PRO A 13 -0.41 9.49 5.52
CA PRO A 13 -0.72 10.91 5.62
C PRO A 13 -1.18 11.52 4.29
N HIS A 14 -0.81 10.89 3.17
CA HIS A 14 -1.13 11.35 1.83
C HIS A 14 -2.39 10.68 1.25
N TYR A 15 -3.02 9.76 1.99
CA TYR A 15 -4.16 9.01 1.49
C TYR A 15 -5.34 9.90 1.12
N GLN A 16 -5.60 10.96 1.90
CA GLN A 16 -6.65 11.93 1.58
C GLN A 16 -6.47 12.56 0.20
N GLN A 17 -5.22 12.88 -0.18
CA GLN A 17 -4.92 13.44 -1.50
C GLN A 17 -5.16 12.44 -2.63
N GLU A 18 -4.92 11.15 -2.38
CA GLU A 18 -5.19 10.08 -3.34
C GLU A 18 -6.70 9.87 -3.51
N VAL A 19 -7.48 9.95 -2.42
CA VAL A 19 -8.94 9.87 -2.43
C VAL A 19 -9.56 11.01 -3.25
N GLU A 20 -9.02 12.23 -3.14
CA GLU A 20 -9.50 13.37 -3.91
C GLU A 20 -9.15 13.30 -5.40
N LYS A 21 -8.07 12.61 -5.76
CA LYS A 21 -7.56 12.54 -7.14
C LYS A 21 -8.07 11.33 -7.93
N TYR A 22 -8.40 10.24 -7.24
CA TYR A 22 -8.71 8.96 -7.88
C TYR A 22 -9.97 8.35 -7.27
N ASP A 23 -10.87 7.87 -8.13
CA ASP A 23 -12.07 7.12 -7.71
C ASP A 23 -11.74 5.82 -6.96
N ASN A 24 -10.52 5.30 -7.15
CA ASN A 24 -10.03 4.12 -6.46
C ASN A 24 -8.64 4.40 -5.85
N PRO A 25 -8.60 5.02 -4.65
CA PRO A 25 -7.37 5.43 -4.02
C PRO A 25 -6.56 4.23 -3.58
N ILE A 26 -5.24 4.37 -3.67
CA ILE A 26 -4.25 3.40 -3.20
C ILE A 26 -3.23 4.09 -2.31
N PRO A 27 -2.63 3.39 -1.33
CA PRO A 27 -1.66 3.99 -0.42
C PRO A 27 -0.46 4.59 -1.16
N SER A 28 -0.04 5.77 -0.74
CA SER A 28 1.02 6.57 -1.34
C SER A 28 2.35 5.80 -1.43
N ARG A 29 3.20 6.23 -2.36
CA ARG A 29 4.54 5.63 -2.55
C ARG A 29 5.35 5.66 -1.26
N GLU A 30 5.31 6.76 -0.52
CA GLU A 30 6.06 6.90 0.73
C GLU A 30 5.55 5.95 1.81
N PHE A 31 4.24 5.78 1.91
CA PHE A 31 3.67 4.85 2.86
C PHE A 31 4.03 3.39 2.53
N ILE A 32 3.94 3.00 1.26
CA ILE A 32 4.38 1.66 0.80
C ILE A 32 5.84 1.42 1.16
N LEU A 33 6.72 2.39 0.93
CA LEU A 33 8.14 2.29 1.32
C LEU A 33 8.33 2.15 2.82
N ASN A 34 7.57 2.90 3.61
CA ASN A 34 7.65 2.81 5.07
C ASN A 34 7.21 1.42 5.55
N VAL A 35 6.13 0.86 5.00
CA VAL A 35 5.69 -0.51 5.33
C VAL A 35 6.77 -1.54 5.00
N ILE A 36 7.44 -1.41 3.85
CA ILE A 36 8.56 -2.29 3.46
C ILE A 36 9.73 -2.13 4.44
N ARG A 37 10.10 -0.89 4.79
CA ARG A 37 11.19 -0.61 5.75
C ARG A 37 10.87 -1.15 7.14
N GLU A 38 9.64 -0.98 7.63
CA GLU A 38 9.22 -1.45 8.96
C GLU A 38 9.22 -2.98 9.09
N ASN A 39 9.03 -3.71 7.98
CA ASN A 39 9.10 -5.16 7.99
C ASN A 39 10.53 -5.72 8.06
N ASN A 40 11.57 -4.88 8.05
CA ASN A 40 13.00 -5.25 8.16
C ASN A 40 13.48 -6.32 7.13
N ALA A 41 12.67 -6.61 6.12
CA ALA A 41 12.91 -7.64 5.12
C ALA A 41 12.34 -7.21 3.75
N PRO A 42 12.88 -7.72 2.64
CA PRO A 42 12.30 -7.49 1.33
C PRO A 42 10.90 -8.13 1.29
N MET A 43 9.87 -7.30 1.23
CA MET A 43 8.50 -7.77 1.07
C MET A 43 8.23 -8.03 -0.41
N ASN A 44 7.63 -9.17 -0.71
CA ASN A 44 7.10 -9.42 -2.05
C ASN A 44 5.78 -8.67 -2.26
N ARG A 45 5.31 -8.60 -3.51
CA ARG A 45 4.07 -7.90 -3.87
C ARG A 45 2.86 -8.38 -3.06
N GLU A 46 2.72 -9.69 -2.86
CA GLU A 46 1.56 -10.27 -2.17
C GLU A 46 1.56 -9.92 -0.69
N GLU A 47 2.75 -9.91 -0.07
CA GLU A 47 2.93 -9.44 1.31
C GLU A 47 2.57 -7.96 1.45
N ILE A 48 2.98 -7.12 0.50
CA ILE A 48 2.64 -5.68 0.49
C ILE A 48 1.12 -5.50 0.40
N LEU A 49 0.46 -6.19 -0.55
CA LEU A 49 -1.00 -6.11 -0.70
C LEU A 49 -1.72 -6.58 0.57
N THR A 50 -1.26 -7.68 1.16
CA THR A 50 -1.81 -8.22 2.42
C THR A 50 -1.60 -7.26 3.59
N ALA A 51 -0.41 -6.68 3.73
CA ALA A 51 -0.09 -5.71 4.79
C ALA A 51 -0.92 -4.43 4.65
N LEU A 52 -1.19 -3.99 3.42
CA LEU A 52 -2.05 -2.85 3.14
C LEU A 52 -3.55 -3.19 3.19
N SER A 53 -3.90 -4.46 3.39
CA SER A 53 -5.29 -4.97 3.37
C SER A 53 -6.03 -4.63 2.06
N ILE A 54 -5.32 -4.75 0.94
CA ILE A 54 -5.84 -4.48 -0.40
C ILE A 54 -6.30 -5.79 -1.03
N HIS A 55 -7.60 -5.88 -1.31
CA HIS A 55 -8.24 -7.06 -1.90
C HIS A 55 -8.96 -6.74 -3.22
N ASP A 56 -9.21 -5.46 -3.52
CA ASP A 56 -9.89 -5.04 -4.74
C ASP A 56 -8.96 -5.11 -5.96
N GLU A 57 -9.43 -5.69 -7.06
CA GLU A 57 -8.62 -5.91 -8.27
C GLU A 57 -8.08 -4.61 -8.87
N LYS A 58 -8.86 -3.52 -8.84
CA LYS A 58 -8.41 -2.22 -9.35
C LYS A 58 -7.34 -1.62 -8.44
N GLN A 59 -7.46 -1.79 -7.12
CA GLN A 59 -6.45 -1.32 -6.16
C GLN A 59 -5.16 -2.15 -6.29
N ILE A 60 -5.29 -3.47 -6.45
CA ILE A 60 -4.16 -4.38 -6.69
C ILE A 60 -3.38 -3.94 -7.94
N GLU A 61 -4.06 -3.68 -9.05
CA GLU A 61 -3.42 -3.21 -10.27
C GLU A 61 -2.78 -1.82 -10.09
N GLY A 62 -3.44 -0.92 -9.34
CA GLY A 62 -2.89 0.38 -8.98
C GLY A 62 -1.56 0.26 -8.23
N VAL A 63 -1.53 -0.57 -7.17
CA VAL A 63 -0.32 -0.82 -6.38
C VAL A 63 0.75 -1.48 -7.25
N ARG A 64 0.38 -2.44 -8.12
CA ARG A 64 1.33 -3.08 -9.05
C ARG A 64 2.03 -2.06 -9.95
N ARG A 65 1.27 -1.11 -10.51
CA ARG A 65 1.83 -0.02 -11.34
C ARG A 65 2.74 0.88 -10.53
N ARG A 66 2.35 1.21 -9.29
CA ARG A 66 3.15 2.04 -8.38
C ARG A 66 4.47 1.37 -8.01
N LEU A 67 4.46 0.07 -7.69
CA LEU A 67 5.68 -0.70 -7.41
C LEU A 67 6.60 -0.76 -8.62
N ARG A 68 6.07 -1.02 -9.83
CA ARG A 68 6.86 -0.99 -11.07
C ARG A 68 7.53 0.36 -11.32
N ALA A 69 6.83 1.46 -11.02
CA ALA A 69 7.40 2.81 -11.14
C ALA A 69 8.52 3.09 -10.13
N MET A 70 8.70 2.24 -9.11
CA MET A 70 9.78 2.33 -8.12
C MET A 70 11.00 1.46 -8.47
N GLU A 71 10.84 0.47 -9.34
CA GLU A 71 11.88 -0.48 -9.76
C GLU A 71 12.74 0.02 -10.94
N ASN A 72 12.46 1.22 -11.48
CA ASN A 72 13.20 1.85 -12.58
C ASN A 72 14.18 2.93 -12.09
#